data_AF-A0A511DKY4-F1
#
_entry.id   AF-A0A511DKY4-F1
#
_cell.length_a   1.000
_cell.length_b   1.000
_cell.length_c   1.000
_cell.angle_alpha   90.00
_cell.angle_beta   90.00
_cell.angle_gamma   90.00
#
_symmetry.space_group_name_H-M   'P 1'
#
loop_
_entity.id
_entity.type
_entity.pdbx_description
1 polymer ?
#
loop_
_entity_poly.entity_id
_entity_poly.type
_entity_poly.pdbx_seq_one_letter_code
_entity_poly.pdbx_strand_id
1 'polypeptide(L)'
;MTTTPAPEPVAAPVTTGSQLHPSCVTDRNQPTFDAEWQRRAFGLAVALSEFGHYPWEAFQKELISEIGAWENAPTDSRGRWEYYEHWVAALDKVVHRNGLLEPGYVNPEDREPDPSP
;
A
#
# COMPACT_ATOMS: atom_id res chain seq x y z
N MET A 1 38.68 -48.80 39.57
CA MET A 1 38.84 -47.60 38.71
C MET A 1 38.46 -47.99 37.29
N THR A 2 37.22 -47.73 36.87
CA THR A 2 36.79 -47.70 35.46
C THR A 2 35.68 -46.66 35.35
N THR A 3 35.89 -45.72 34.44
CA THR A 3 35.03 -44.56 34.15
C THR A 3 33.87 -44.97 33.23
N THR A 4 32.70 -44.34 33.38
CA THR A 4 31.63 -44.34 32.38
C THR A 4 31.08 -42.92 32.32
N PRO A 5 31.16 -42.22 31.17
CA PRO A 5 30.68 -40.85 31.05
C PRO A 5 29.15 -40.79 30.94
N ALA A 6 28.57 -39.72 31.47
CA ALA A 6 27.15 -39.37 31.34
C ALA A 6 26.81 -38.98 29.89
N PRO A 7 25.58 -39.24 29.41
CA PRO A 7 25.16 -38.82 28.08
C PRO A 7 24.99 -37.30 27.99
N GLU A 8 25.46 -36.70 26.89
CA GLU A 8 25.33 -35.28 26.58
C GLU A 8 23.85 -34.85 26.41
N PRO A 9 23.50 -33.59 26.73
CA PRO A 9 22.15 -33.09 26.56
C PRO A 9 21.82 -32.93 25.08
N VAL A 10 20.75 -33.60 24.63
CA VAL A 10 20.15 -33.35 23.31
C VAL A 10 19.68 -31.89 23.25
N ALA A 11 20.30 -31.10 22.38
CA ALA A 11 19.84 -29.75 22.10
C ALA A 11 18.45 -29.81 21.45
N ALA A 12 17.42 -29.34 22.16
CA ALA A 12 16.13 -29.07 21.57
C ALA A 12 16.27 -27.96 20.51
N PRO A 13 15.50 -28.00 19.40
CA PRO A 13 15.47 -26.87 18.48
C PRO A 13 14.95 -25.64 19.23
N VAL A 14 15.79 -24.61 19.32
CA VAL A 14 15.42 -23.26 19.73
C VAL A 14 14.54 -22.69 18.61
N THR A 15 13.26 -23.05 18.64
CA THR A 15 12.23 -22.32 17.90
C THR A 15 11.81 -21.15 18.77
N THR A 16 12.64 -20.10 18.82
CA THR A 16 12.20 -18.79 19.29
C THR A 16 11.38 -18.15 18.17
N GLY A 17 10.19 -18.71 17.92
CA GLY A 17 9.13 -17.99 17.24
C GLY A 17 8.51 -17.06 18.26
N SER A 18 8.68 -15.74 18.06
CA SER A 18 8.08 -14.71 18.89
C SER A 18 6.55 -14.94 18.94
N GLN A 19 6.05 -15.52 20.04
CA GLN A 19 4.63 -15.75 20.21
C GLN A 19 3.97 -14.45 20.65
N LEU A 20 3.72 -13.60 19.67
CA LEU A 20 2.85 -12.45 19.83
C LEU A 20 1.43 -12.96 20.13
N HIS A 21 0.85 -12.45 21.22
CA HIS A 21 -0.53 -12.72 21.62
C HIS A 21 -1.50 -12.44 20.46
N PRO A 22 -2.57 -13.23 20.26
CA PRO A 22 -3.49 -13.05 19.12
C PRO A 22 -4.13 -11.65 19.03
N SER A 23 -4.24 -10.93 20.16
CA SER A 23 -4.70 -9.53 20.17
C SER A 23 -3.65 -8.51 19.73
N CYS A 24 -2.36 -8.87 19.70
CA CYS A 24 -1.29 -8.01 19.17
C CYS A 24 -0.86 -8.38 17.74
N VAL A 25 -1.31 -9.53 17.21
CA VAL A 25 -1.19 -9.89 15.79
C VAL A 25 -2.31 -9.26 14.96
N THR A 26 -3.49 -9.11 15.56
CA THR A 26 -4.67 -8.59 14.87
C THR A 26 -4.91 -7.13 15.28
N ASP A 27 -4.11 -6.21 14.73
CA ASP A 27 -4.57 -4.83 14.71
C ASP A 27 -5.78 -4.77 13.76
N ARG A 28 -6.98 -4.65 14.34
CA ARG A 28 -8.26 -4.64 13.59
C ARG A 28 -8.41 -3.42 12.68
N ASN A 29 -7.45 -2.51 12.69
CA ASN A 29 -7.45 -1.28 11.90
C ASN A 29 -6.43 -1.35 10.74
N GLN A 30 -5.94 -2.54 10.40
CA GLN A 30 -5.10 -2.71 9.22
C GLN A 30 -5.91 -2.52 7.93
N PRO A 31 -5.35 -1.81 6.93
CA PRO A 31 -5.97 -1.73 5.61
C PRO A 31 -6.10 -3.14 5.01
N THR A 32 -7.31 -3.46 4.57
CA THR A 32 -7.59 -4.72 3.85
C THR A 32 -7.38 -4.49 2.36
N PHE A 33 -6.85 -5.49 1.67
CA PHE A 33 -6.54 -5.41 0.24
C PHE A 33 -7.10 -6.64 -0.47
N ASP A 34 -7.97 -6.39 -1.44
CA ASP A 34 -8.58 -7.41 -2.29
C ASP A 34 -7.70 -7.77 -3.48
N ALA A 35 -6.72 -6.92 -3.82
CA ALA A 35 -5.80 -7.14 -4.92
C ALA A 35 -4.37 -6.64 -4.61
N GLU A 36 -3.40 -7.27 -5.27
CA GLU A 36 -1.97 -6.93 -5.16
C GLU A 36 -1.66 -5.46 -5.46
N TRP A 37 -2.34 -4.88 -6.45
CA TRP A 37 -2.14 -3.50 -6.84
C TRP A 37 -2.56 -2.51 -5.74
N GLN A 38 -3.58 -2.85 -4.94
CA GLN A 38 -4.06 -1.98 -3.85
C GLN A 38 -3.00 -1.85 -2.76
N ARG A 39 -2.30 -2.96 -2.44
CA ARG A 39 -1.15 -2.95 -1.52
C ARG A 39 -0.03 -2.06 -2.01
N ARG A 40 0.27 -2.16 -3.31
CA ARG A 40 1.33 -1.37 -3.96
C ARG A 40 0.99 0.12 -3.95
N ALA A 41 -0.24 0.48 -4.31
CA ALA A 41 -0.72 1.86 -4.24
C ALA A 41 -0.58 2.40 -2.82
N PHE A 42 -1.08 1.66 -1.83
CA PHE A 42 -0.98 2.02 -0.41
C PHE A 42 0.46 2.26 0.03
N GLY A 43 1.32 1.26 -0.19
CA GLY A 43 2.73 1.36 0.17
C GLY A 43 3.44 2.53 -0.51
N LEU A 44 3.10 2.82 -1.77
CA LEU A 44 3.71 3.93 -2.51
C LEU A 44 3.35 5.28 -1.91
N ALA A 45 2.08 5.55 -1.59
CA ALA A 45 1.76 6.86 -1.02
C ALA A 45 2.27 7.03 0.41
N VAL A 46 2.31 5.96 1.20
CA VAL A 46 2.92 6.03 2.54
C VAL A 46 4.42 6.32 2.41
N ALA A 47 5.12 5.56 1.56
CA ALA A 47 6.56 5.74 1.36
C ALA A 47 6.90 7.16 0.89
N LEU A 48 6.20 7.68 -0.13
CA LEU A 48 6.44 9.05 -0.63
C LEU A 48 6.23 10.11 0.47
N SER A 49 5.23 9.91 1.33
CA SER A 49 5.02 10.81 2.45
C SER A 49 6.11 10.70 3.52
N GLU A 50 6.53 9.48 3.87
CA GLU A 50 7.58 9.24 4.86
C GLU A 50 8.94 9.77 4.41
N PHE A 51 9.23 9.70 3.10
CA PHE A 51 10.42 10.30 2.50
C PHE A 51 10.32 11.83 2.33
N GLY A 52 9.20 12.44 2.73
CA GLY A 52 9.04 13.90 2.77
C GLY A 52 8.73 14.54 1.42
N HIS A 53 8.31 13.76 0.41
CA HIS A 53 7.90 14.33 -0.87
C HIS A 53 6.60 15.12 -0.78
N TYR A 54 5.75 14.80 0.19
CA TYR A 54 4.58 15.59 0.59
C TYR A 54 4.17 15.24 2.03
N PRO A 55 3.47 16.13 2.74
CA PRO A 55 2.89 15.79 4.04
C PRO A 55 1.70 14.86 3.86
N TRP A 56 1.56 13.85 4.74
CA TRP A 56 0.47 12.87 4.69
C TRP A 56 -0.93 13.51 4.62
N GLU A 57 -1.10 14.63 5.31
CA GLU A 57 -2.33 15.42 5.32
C GLU A 57 -2.72 15.97 3.94
N ALA A 58 -1.75 16.25 3.06
CA ALA A 58 -2.04 16.68 1.69
C ALA A 58 -2.70 15.55 0.91
N PHE A 59 -2.20 14.32 1.04
CA PHE A 59 -2.82 13.14 0.45
C PHE A 59 -4.23 12.89 1.01
N GLN A 60 -4.41 12.97 2.33
CA GLN A 60 -5.73 12.80 2.95
C GLN A 60 -6.75 13.83 2.44
N LYS A 61 -6.34 15.08 2.22
CA LYS A 61 -7.20 16.13 1.66
C LYS A 61 -7.62 15.82 0.22
N GLU A 62 -6.68 15.40 -0.62
CA GLU A 62 -7.01 15.00 -2.00
C GLU A 62 -7.94 13.78 -2.01
N LEU A 63 -7.73 12.79 -1.14
CA LEU A 63 -8.62 11.62 -1.03
C LEU A 63 -10.05 11.99 -0.62
N ILE A 64 -10.21 12.88 0.37
CA ILE A 64 -11.53 13.40 0.75
C ILE A 64 -12.17 14.14 -0.42
N SER A 65 -11.38 14.90 -1.18
CA SER A 65 -11.88 15.61 -2.37
C SER A 65 -12.33 14.64 -3.46
N GLU A 66 -11.60 13.56 -3.73
CA GLU A 66 -11.98 12.54 -4.73
C GLU A 66 -13.28 11.82 -4.34
N ILE A 67 -13.37 11.39 -3.09
CA ILE A 67 -14.58 10.74 -2.56
C ILE A 67 -15.76 11.70 -2.64
N GLY A 68 -15.58 12.96 -2.19
CA GLY A 68 -16.62 13.97 -2.25
C GLY A 68 -17.04 14.29 -3.69
N ALA A 69 -16.11 14.34 -4.64
CA ALA A 69 -16.42 14.53 -6.05
C ALA A 69 -17.26 13.37 -6.60
N TRP A 70 -16.91 12.13 -6.25
CA TRP A 70 -17.71 10.96 -6.61
C TRP A 70 -19.09 10.98 -5.97
N GLU A 71 -19.21 11.28 -4.67
CA GLU A 71 -20.48 11.32 -3.94
C GLU A 71 -21.47 12.34 -4.51
N ASN A 72 -20.94 13.47 -5.00
CA ASN A 72 -21.72 14.54 -5.60
C ASN A 72 -22.01 14.34 -7.09
N ALA A 73 -21.41 13.34 -7.74
CA ALA A 73 -21.66 13.05 -9.14
C ALA A 73 -23.07 12.48 -9.36
N PRO A 74 -23.71 12.73 -10.52
CA PRO A 74 -25.01 12.15 -10.86
C PRO A 74 -24.96 10.62 -10.77
N THR A 75 -26.03 9.99 -10.24
CA THR A 75 -26.10 8.52 -10.08
C THR A 75 -25.84 7.77 -11.37
N ASP A 76 -26.32 8.30 -12.50
CA ASP A 76 -26.14 7.67 -13.82
C ASP A 76 -24.69 7.74 -14.33
N SER A 77 -23.87 8.64 -13.76
CA SER A 77 -22.45 8.79 -14.06
C SER A 77 -21.55 8.11 -13.03
N ARG A 78 -22.10 7.69 -11.88
CA ARG A 78 -21.35 7.00 -10.84
C ARG A 78 -21.17 5.54 -11.23
N GLY A 79 -19.91 5.15 -11.42
CA GLY A 79 -19.51 3.74 -11.49
C GLY A 79 -19.72 3.02 -10.16
N ARG A 80 -19.24 1.76 -10.08
CA ARG A 80 -19.17 1.03 -8.81
C ARG A 80 -18.25 1.77 -7.84
N TRP A 81 -18.58 1.73 -6.55
CA TRP A 81 -17.74 2.30 -5.50
C TRP A 81 -16.50 1.43 -5.30
N GLU A 82 -15.32 1.99 -5.59
CA GLU A 82 -14.02 1.35 -5.36
C GLU A 82 -13.11 2.27 -4.54
N TYR A 83 -12.96 1.96 -3.26
CA TYR A 83 -12.16 2.80 -2.34
C TYR A 83 -10.73 3.02 -2.83
N TYR A 84 -10.05 1.97 -3.30
CA TYR A 84 -8.67 2.08 -3.77
C TYR A 84 -8.51 2.77 -5.13
N GLU A 85 -9.57 2.89 -5.94
CA GLU A 85 -9.51 3.70 -7.16
C GLU A 85 -9.44 5.19 -6.82
N HIS A 86 -10.28 5.65 -5.87
CA HIS A 86 -10.20 7.02 -5.35
C HIS A 86 -8.85 7.29 -4.68
N TRP A 87 -8.27 6.28 -4.04
CA TRP A 87 -6.95 6.34 -3.44
C TRP A 87 -5.84 6.56 -4.47
N VAL A 88 -5.88 5.85 -5.59
CA VAL A 88 -4.94 6.03 -6.70
C VAL A 88 -5.15 7.39 -7.38
N ALA A 89 -6.40 7.82 -7.60
CA ALA A 89 -6.70 9.14 -8.17
C ALA A 89 -6.17 10.29 -7.29
N ALA A 90 -6.33 10.19 -5.97
CA ALA A 90 -5.77 11.16 -5.04
C ALA A 90 -4.24 11.17 -5.03
N LEU A 91 -3.62 9.98 -5.14
CA LEU A 91 -2.18 9.84 -5.20
C LEU A 91 -1.63 10.51 -6.46
N ASP A 92 -2.25 10.25 -7.61
CA ASP A 92 -1.88 10.85 -8.88
C ASP A 92 -1.89 12.39 -8.80
N LYS A 93 -2.94 12.98 -8.23
CA LYS A 93 -3.05 14.43 -8.01
C LYS A 93 -1.96 14.99 -7.12
N VAL A 94 -1.68 14.33 -5.98
CA VAL A 94 -0.61 14.75 -5.07
C VAL A 94 0.75 14.69 -5.75
N VAL A 95 1.04 13.61 -6.48
CA VAL A 95 2.35 13.40 -7.12
C VAL A 95 2.56 14.44 -8.23
N HIS A 96 1.54 14.69 -9.05
CA HIS A 96 1.56 15.77 -10.05
C HIS A 96 1.77 17.14 -9.43
N ARG A 97 1.01 17.47 -8.37
CA ARG A 97 1.08 18.77 -7.72
C ARG A 97 2.43 19.06 -7.06
N ASN A 98 3.12 18.02 -6.59
CA ASN A 98 4.45 18.13 -6.00
C ASN A 98 5.58 17.96 -7.04
N GLY A 99 5.26 17.85 -8.33
CA GLY A 99 6.25 17.79 -9.41
C GLY A 99 7.12 16.53 -9.37
N LEU A 100 6.58 15.41 -8.88
CA LEU A 100 7.31 14.15 -8.74
C LEU A 100 7.30 13.30 -10.03
N LEU A 101 6.53 13.72 -11.04
CA LEU A 101 6.51 13.10 -12.37
C LEU A 101 7.33 13.93 -13.34
N GLU A 102 8.06 13.24 -14.21
CA GLU A 102 8.74 13.89 -15.32
C GLU A 102 7.70 14.46 -16.30
N PRO A 103 7.88 15.71 -16.79
CA PRO A 103 6.97 16.27 -17.78
C PRO A 103 6.91 15.39 -19.02
N GLY A 104 5.71 14.92 -19.37
CA GLY A 104 5.48 14.06 -20.53
C GLY A 104 5.44 12.55 -20.21
N TYR A 105 5.44 12.14 -18.94
CA TYR A 105 5.07 10.77 -18.60
C TYR A 105 3.61 10.50 -19.01
N VAL A 106 3.43 9.53 -19.90
CA VAL A 106 2.12 9.00 -20.32
C VAL A 106 2.03 7.59 -19.75
N ASN A 107 0.90 7.23 -19.14
CA ASN A 107 0.71 5.87 -18.67
C ASN A 107 0.93 4.90 -19.84
N PRO A 108 1.62 3.77 -19.62
CA PRO A 108 1.96 2.84 -20.70
C PRO A 108 0.72 2.26 -21.39
N GLU A 109 -0.44 2.27 -20.73
CA GLU A 109 -1.73 1.86 -21.30
C GLU A 109 -2.41 2.96 -22.15
N ASP A 110 -2.15 4.23 -21.86
CA ASP A 110 -2.64 5.40 -22.61
C ASP A 110 -1.72 5.77 -23.77
N ARG A 111 -0.55 5.12 -23.87
CA ARG A 111 0.31 5.24 -25.05
C ARG A 111 -0.44 4.60 -26.23
N GLU A 112 -0.95 5.42 -27.15
CA GLU A 112 -1.43 4.94 -28.44
C GLU A 112 -0.37 3.98 -29.02
N PRO A 113 -0.76 2.77 -29.47
CA PRO A 113 0.18 1.87 -30.11
C PRO A 113 0.80 2.61 -31.28
N ASP A 114 2.13 2.72 -31.27
CA ASP A 114 2.91 3.36 -32.32
C ASP A 114 2.39 2.89 -33.69
N PRO A 115 1.89 3.78 -34.57
CA PRO A 115 1.47 3.38 -35.90
C PRO A 115 2.69 2.86 -36.65
N SER A 116 2.87 1.53 -36.61
CA SER A 116 3.96 0.84 -37.28
C SER A 116 4.00 1.22 -38.77
N PRO A 117 5.21 1.42 -39.33
CA PRO A 117 5.39 1.82 -40.73
C PRO A 117 4.96 0.75 -41.73
#